data_AF-A0A816HGC1-F1
#
_entry.id   AF-A0A816HGC1-F1
#
_cell.length_a   1.000
_cell.length_b   1.000
_cell.length_c   1.000
_cell.angle_alpha   90.00
_cell.angle_beta   90.00
_cell.angle_gamma   90.00
#
_symmetry.space_group_name_H-M   'P 1'
#
loop_
_entity.id
_entity.type
_entity.pdbx_description
1 polymer ?
#
loop_
_entity_poly.entity_id
_entity_poly.type
_entity_poly.pdbx_seq_one_letter_code
_entity_poly.pdbx_strand_id
1 'polypeptide(L)'
;MPQSPDEIYEELFEDVQLAKVFNDSKTFCDVISWRLTPKKILECYRKEKSKPNFDLPSFVFEHFVPPNATTVESKDCTIEEHCRRLWPLLTRSPTKEKFSSFIDVPHPFVVPGGRFREFYYWDTYFTMLGLVRSNEIELANNMLENFAHLIRTIGHIPNGNRYYYRGRSQPPYFVLMTELLGQTEKYRKELAM
;
A
#
# COMPACT_ATOMS: atom_id res chain seq x y z
N MET A 1 19.84 1.18 1.90
CA MET A 1 18.49 1.76 1.93
C MET A 1 17.53 0.73 1.39
N PRO A 2 16.27 0.68 1.83
CA PRO A 2 15.27 -0.15 1.18
C PRO A 2 15.08 0.30 -0.27
N GLN A 3 14.97 -0.68 -1.18
CA GLN A 3 14.97 -0.51 -2.63
C GLN A 3 13.60 -0.87 -3.23
N SER A 4 13.33 -0.36 -4.42
CA SER A 4 12.16 -0.69 -5.22
C SER A 4 12.28 -2.08 -5.86
N PRO A 5 11.17 -2.75 -6.23
CA PRO A 5 11.20 -4.10 -6.79
C PRO A 5 12.07 -4.24 -8.05
N ASP A 6 12.12 -3.22 -8.91
CA ASP A 6 12.98 -3.18 -10.10
C ASP A 6 14.47 -3.16 -9.73
N GLU A 7 14.86 -2.39 -8.71
CA GLU A 7 16.24 -2.38 -8.21
C GLU A 7 16.62 -3.69 -7.51
N ILE A 8 15.64 -4.38 -6.90
CA ILE A 8 15.87 -5.59 -6.10
C ILE A 8 15.96 -6.85 -6.98
N TYR A 9 15.08 -6.94 -7.99
CA TYR A 9 14.96 -8.12 -8.85
C TYR A 9 15.63 -7.93 -10.22
N GLU A 10 16.11 -6.73 -10.55
CA GLU A 10 16.92 -6.45 -11.74
C GLU A 10 16.29 -7.06 -13.01
N GLU A 11 17.02 -7.87 -13.78
CA GLU A 11 16.52 -8.44 -15.03
C GLU A 11 15.30 -9.37 -14.84
N LEU A 12 15.16 -10.01 -13.66
CA LEU A 12 13.98 -10.83 -13.37
C LEU A 12 12.73 -9.94 -13.36
N PHE A 13 12.83 -8.71 -12.87
CA PHE A 13 11.69 -7.79 -12.90
C PHE A 13 11.29 -7.46 -14.33
N GLU A 14 12.25 -7.09 -15.18
CA GLU A 14 12.00 -6.76 -16.57
C GLU A 14 11.37 -7.94 -17.33
N ASP A 15 11.97 -9.13 -17.19
CA ASP A 15 11.52 -10.33 -17.89
C ASP A 15 10.09 -10.74 -17.47
N VAL A 16 9.76 -10.63 -16.18
CA VAL A 16 8.40 -10.93 -15.68
C VAL A 16 7.37 -9.93 -16.23
N GLN A 17 7.71 -8.64 -16.28
CA GLN A 17 6.81 -7.60 -16.76
C GLN A 17 6.60 -7.69 -18.28
N LEU A 18 7.66 -7.93 -19.05
CA LEU A 18 7.59 -8.06 -20.51
C LEU A 18 6.87 -9.33 -20.95
N ALA A 19 7.07 -10.44 -20.22
CA ALA A 19 6.37 -11.70 -20.48
C ALA A 19 4.89 -11.68 -20.05
N LYS A 20 4.43 -10.63 -19.36
CA LYS A 20 3.06 -10.49 -18.82
C LYS A 20 2.63 -11.72 -18.00
N VAL A 21 3.52 -12.20 -17.13
CA VAL A 21 3.25 -13.35 -16.24
C VAL A 21 1.98 -13.12 -15.40
N PHE A 22 1.74 -11.86 -15.03
CA PHE A 22 0.49 -11.42 -14.42
C PHE A 22 -0.29 -10.51 -15.38
N ASN A 23 -1.62 -10.62 -15.36
CA ASN A 23 -2.52 -9.76 -16.14
C ASN A 23 -2.44 -8.27 -15.75
N ASP A 24 -2.04 -7.99 -14.51
CA ASP A 24 -1.82 -6.65 -13.99
C ASP A 24 -0.35 -6.46 -13.62
N SER A 25 0.31 -5.50 -14.27
CA SER A 25 1.72 -5.12 -14.06
C SER A 25 2.04 -4.67 -12.63
N LYS A 26 1.05 -4.21 -11.84
CA LYS A 26 1.27 -3.89 -10.42
C LYS A 26 1.36 -5.14 -9.55
N THR A 27 0.89 -6.29 -10.03
CA THR A 27 0.88 -7.52 -9.24
C THR A 27 2.28 -7.91 -8.82
N PHE A 28 3.24 -7.91 -9.75
CA PHE A 28 4.64 -8.24 -9.43
C PHE A 28 5.35 -7.15 -8.62
N CYS A 29 4.92 -5.90 -8.68
CA CYS A 29 5.43 -4.86 -7.79
C CYS A 29 5.02 -5.09 -6.31
N ASP A 30 3.94 -5.85 -6.10
CA ASP A 30 3.32 -6.08 -4.79
C ASP A 30 3.53 -7.51 -4.26
N VAL A 31 4.21 -8.39 -5.01
CA VAL A 31 4.48 -9.75 -4.52
C VAL A 31 5.43 -9.73 -3.33
N ILE A 32 5.29 -10.74 -2.49
CA ILE A 32 6.23 -11.03 -1.42
C ILE A 32 6.95 -12.35 -1.71
N SER A 33 8.26 -12.37 -1.45
CA SER A 33 9.03 -13.62 -1.44
C SER A 33 8.88 -14.30 -0.08
N TRP A 34 8.34 -15.51 -0.05
CA TRP A 34 7.98 -16.19 1.21
C TRP A 34 9.11 -17.08 1.77
N ARG A 35 10.03 -17.54 0.93
CA ARG A 35 11.07 -18.54 1.29
C ARG A 35 12.49 -18.04 1.23
N LEU A 36 12.84 -17.27 0.20
CA LEU A 36 14.20 -16.85 -0.10
C LEU A 36 14.32 -15.32 -0.06
N THR A 37 15.53 -14.84 0.20
CA THR A 37 15.83 -13.41 0.05
C THR A 37 15.79 -13.05 -1.44
N PRO A 38 15.47 -11.78 -1.80
CA PRO A 38 15.44 -11.39 -3.19
C PRO A 38 16.73 -11.69 -3.97
N LYS A 39 17.88 -11.43 -3.34
CA LYS A 39 19.20 -11.77 -3.90
C LYS A 39 19.33 -13.25 -4.26
N LYS A 40 18.87 -14.16 -3.38
CA LYS A 40 18.93 -15.60 -3.63
C LYS A 40 18.00 -16.02 -4.77
N ILE A 41 16.81 -15.42 -4.86
CA ILE A 41 15.88 -15.67 -5.96
C ILE A 41 16.52 -15.24 -7.28
N LEU A 42 17.13 -14.06 -7.32
CA LEU A 42 17.82 -13.57 -8.51
C LEU A 42 19.00 -14.47 -8.91
N GLU A 43 19.77 -14.98 -7.94
CA GLU A 43 20.84 -15.97 -8.21
C GLU A 43 20.30 -17.29 -8.77
N CYS A 44 19.18 -17.80 -8.25
CA CYS A 44 18.50 -18.98 -8.80
C CYS A 44 18.01 -18.71 -10.23
N TYR A 45 17.35 -17.58 -10.44
CA TYR A 45 16.87 -17.17 -11.76
C TYR A 45 17.99 -17.15 -12.80
N ARG A 46 19.12 -16.50 -12.47
CA ARG A 46 20.30 -16.43 -13.36
C ARG A 46 20.86 -17.79 -13.74
N LYS A 47 20.81 -18.78 -12.83
CA LYS A 47 21.27 -20.16 -13.08
C LYS A 47 20.28 -20.99 -13.89
N GLU A 48 19.01 -20.67 -13.79
CA GLU A 48 17.94 -21.48 -14.36
C GLU A 48 17.47 -20.96 -15.72
N LYS A 49 17.54 -19.65 -15.97
CA LYS A 49 17.00 -19.02 -17.18
C LYS A 49 17.60 -19.52 -18.50
N SER A 50 18.81 -20.07 -18.47
CA SER A 50 19.48 -20.64 -19.66
C SER A 50 19.22 -22.12 -19.87
N LYS A 51 18.45 -22.79 -18.99
CA LYS A 51 18.13 -24.21 -19.14
C LYS A 51 17.05 -24.39 -20.22
N PRO A 52 17.12 -25.46 -21.02
CA PRO A 52 16.21 -25.67 -22.16
C PRO A 52 14.73 -25.82 -21.76
N ASN A 53 14.44 -26.21 -20.52
CA ASN A 53 13.08 -26.40 -20.00
C ASN A 53 12.68 -25.31 -18.99
N PHE A 54 13.32 -24.15 -19.00
CA PHE A 54 12.98 -23.07 -18.08
C PHE A 54 11.64 -22.43 -18.46
N ASP A 55 10.73 -22.34 -17.49
CA ASP A 55 9.44 -21.66 -17.62
C ASP A 55 9.36 -20.54 -16.59
N LEU A 56 9.35 -19.29 -17.08
CA LEU A 56 9.36 -18.10 -16.23
C LEU A 56 8.11 -18.01 -15.32
N PRO A 57 6.87 -18.23 -15.82
CA PRO A 57 5.70 -18.28 -14.94
C PRO A 57 5.83 -19.28 -13.80
N SER A 58 6.24 -20.53 -14.08
CA SER A 58 6.42 -21.55 -13.03
C SER A 58 7.44 -21.12 -11.98
N PHE A 59 8.58 -20.56 -12.42
CA PHE A 59 9.60 -20.02 -11.51
C PHE A 59 9.03 -18.90 -10.60
N VAL A 60 8.24 -17.99 -11.18
CA VAL A 60 7.61 -16.91 -10.41
C VAL A 60 6.62 -17.46 -9.38
N PHE A 61 5.72 -18.35 -9.77
CA PHE A 61 4.72 -18.91 -8.85
C PHE A 61 5.33 -19.83 -7.78
N GLU A 62 6.53 -20.38 -7.99
CA GLU A 62 7.27 -21.11 -6.96
C GLU A 62 7.83 -20.18 -5.87
N HIS A 63 8.34 -19.01 -6.26
CA HIS A 63 9.10 -18.12 -5.36
C HIS A 63 8.30 -16.96 -4.76
N PHE A 64 7.18 -16.59 -5.37
CA PHE A 64 6.43 -15.39 -5.02
C PHE A 64 4.98 -15.72 -4.67
N VAL A 65 4.45 -15.01 -3.68
CA VAL A 65 3.03 -15.06 -3.34
C VAL A 65 2.35 -13.82 -3.90
N PRO A 66 1.40 -13.97 -4.85
CA PRO A 66 0.61 -12.84 -5.30
C PRO A 66 -0.33 -12.39 -4.17
N PRO A 67 -0.53 -11.07 -4.05
CA PRO A 67 -1.43 -10.52 -3.05
C PRO A 67 -2.89 -10.89 -3.30
N ASN A 68 -3.60 -11.27 -2.23
CA ASN A 68 -5.00 -11.71 -2.28
C ASN A 68 -5.95 -10.61 -2.77
N ALA A 69 -6.99 -11.01 -3.51
CA ALA A 69 -8.10 -10.15 -3.85
C ALA A 69 -9.03 -9.97 -2.63
N THR A 70 -9.49 -8.74 -2.40
CA THR A 70 -10.56 -8.48 -1.41
C THR A 70 -11.89 -8.45 -2.15
N THR A 71 -12.78 -9.40 -1.85
CA THR A 71 -14.15 -9.42 -2.36
C THR A 71 -15.10 -8.84 -1.31
N VAL A 72 -15.94 -7.90 -1.73
CA VAL A 72 -17.00 -7.36 -0.87
C VAL A 72 -18.32 -7.97 -1.31
N GLU A 73 -18.99 -8.66 -0.40
CA GLU A 73 -20.35 -9.15 -0.66
C GLU A 73 -21.33 -7.98 -0.75
N SER A 74 -22.17 -8.04 -1.79
CA SER A 74 -23.33 -7.17 -1.94
C SER A 74 -24.37 -7.51 -0.88
N LYS A 75 -24.87 -6.49 -0.19
CA LYS A 75 -25.96 -6.61 0.79
C LYS A 75 -26.97 -5.52 0.51
N ASP A 76 -28.25 -5.85 0.68
CA ASP A 76 -29.33 -4.89 0.60
C ASP A 76 -29.31 -4.01 1.85
N CYS A 77 -28.83 -2.78 1.71
CA CYS A 77 -28.67 -1.80 2.76
C CYS A 77 -28.60 -0.40 2.15
N THR A 78 -28.74 0.64 2.97
CA THR A 78 -28.57 2.02 2.50
C THR A 78 -27.12 2.28 2.06
N ILE A 79 -26.91 3.29 1.22
CA ILE A 79 -25.55 3.71 0.80
C ILE A 79 -24.70 4.08 2.02
N GLU A 80 -25.28 4.73 3.03
CA GLU A 80 -24.57 5.14 4.24
C GLU A 80 -24.10 3.94 5.06
N GLU A 81 -24.96 2.94 5.26
CA GLU A 81 -24.61 1.68 5.93
C GLU A 81 -23.56 0.89 5.14
N HIS A 82 -23.70 0.87 3.81
CA HIS A 82 -22.73 0.26 2.93
C HIS A 82 -21.34 0.89 3.10
N CYS A 83 -21.23 2.23 3.05
CA CYS A 83 -19.97 2.94 3.24
C CYS A 83 -19.36 2.67 4.62
N ARG A 84 -20.14 2.71 5.71
CA ARG A 84 -19.63 2.38 7.06
C ARG A 84 -19.09 0.97 7.15
N ARG A 85 -19.79 0.00 6.55
CA ARG A 85 -19.35 -1.41 6.52
C ARG A 85 -18.06 -1.62 5.71
N LEU A 86 -17.75 -0.73 4.77
CA LEU A 86 -16.51 -0.80 4.01
C LEU A 86 -15.29 -0.37 4.82
N TRP A 87 -15.40 0.48 5.83
CA TRP A 87 -14.23 0.97 6.57
C TRP A 87 -13.36 -0.15 7.15
N PRO A 88 -13.90 -1.16 7.87
CA PRO A 88 -13.08 -2.27 8.34
C PRO A 88 -12.48 -3.11 7.19
N LEU A 89 -13.20 -3.25 6.07
CA LEU A 89 -12.76 -4.03 4.91
C LEU A 89 -11.66 -3.34 4.10
N LEU A 90 -11.62 -2.02 4.14
CA LEU A 90 -10.62 -1.17 3.48
C LEU A 90 -9.49 -0.76 4.42
N THR A 91 -9.61 -1.00 5.72
CA THR A 91 -8.54 -0.73 6.68
C THR A 91 -7.46 -1.81 6.60
N ARG A 92 -6.21 -1.40 6.61
CA ARG A 92 -5.03 -2.27 6.67
C ARG A 92 -4.21 -1.89 7.89
N SER A 93 -3.65 -2.89 8.55
CA SER A 93 -2.68 -2.70 9.61
C SER A 93 -1.28 -2.53 9.01
N PRO A 94 -0.35 -1.84 9.69
CA PRO A 94 1.05 -1.83 9.32
C PRO A 94 1.58 -3.24 9.08
N THR A 95 2.19 -3.46 7.92
CA THR A 95 2.77 -4.76 7.60
C THR A 95 4.08 -4.97 8.35
N LYS A 96 4.37 -6.22 8.70
CA LYS A 96 5.70 -6.67 9.17
C LYS A 96 6.33 -7.66 8.18
N GLU A 97 5.76 -7.76 6.98
CA GLU A 97 6.24 -8.68 5.96
C GLU A 97 7.63 -8.28 5.49
N LYS A 98 8.55 -9.23 5.56
CA LYS A 98 9.90 -9.06 5.02
C LYS A 98 9.85 -9.05 3.50
N PHE A 99 10.75 -8.27 2.89
CA PHE A 99 10.90 -8.19 1.44
C PHE A 99 9.64 -7.70 0.71
N SER A 100 8.77 -6.99 1.41
CA SER A 100 7.64 -6.29 0.81
C SER A 100 8.10 -4.95 0.23
N SER A 101 7.38 -4.47 -0.79
CA SER A 101 7.57 -3.13 -1.33
C SER A 101 6.91 -2.01 -0.51
N PHE A 102 6.22 -2.35 0.59
CA PHE A 102 5.64 -1.36 1.52
C PHE A 102 6.72 -0.55 2.24
N ILE A 103 6.42 0.74 2.43
CA ILE A 103 7.14 1.59 3.37
C ILE A 103 6.42 1.51 4.72
N ASP A 104 7.20 1.25 5.77
CA ASP A 104 6.70 1.10 7.14
C ASP A 104 6.05 2.38 7.64
N VAL A 105 4.94 2.21 8.36
CA VAL A 105 4.19 3.29 9.02
C VAL A 105 3.69 2.81 10.38
N PRO A 106 3.51 3.71 11.37
CA PRO A 106 3.19 3.30 12.73
C PRO A 106 1.73 2.88 12.97
N HIS A 107 0.77 3.33 12.16
CA HIS A 107 -0.66 3.18 12.46
C HIS A 107 -1.48 2.52 11.34
N PRO A 108 -2.67 1.96 11.64
CA PRO A 108 -3.62 1.50 10.62
C PRO A 108 -4.02 2.61 9.64
N PHE A 109 -4.38 2.21 8.42
CA PHE A 109 -4.76 3.14 7.36
C PHE A 109 -5.82 2.55 6.44
N VAL A 110 -6.61 3.41 5.81
CA VAL A 110 -7.60 3.02 4.80
C VAL A 110 -6.99 3.04 3.40
N VAL A 111 -7.33 2.06 2.58
CA VAL A 111 -6.93 1.99 1.17
C VAL A 111 -8.14 2.21 0.24
N PRO A 112 -7.95 2.69 -1.01
CA PRO A 112 -9.06 2.88 -1.94
C PRO A 112 -9.81 1.57 -2.29
N GLY A 113 -9.12 0.44 -2.28
CA GLY A 113 -9.68 -0.88 -2.56
C GLY A 113 -9.30 -1.47 -3.92
N GLY A 114 -9.64 -2.75 -4.12
CA GLY A 114 -9.25 -3.50 -5.32
C GLY A 114 -7.74 -3.69 -5.45
N ARG A 115 -7.16 -3.26 -6.58
CA ARG A 115 -5.71 -3.31 -6.82
C ARG A 115 -4.90 -2.30 -5.98
N PHE A 116 -5.56 -1.30 -5.41
CA PHE A 116 -4.97 -0.27 -4.57
C PHE A 116 -4.94 -0.76 -3.12
N ARG A 117 -3.76 -1.24 -2.70
CA ARG A 117 -3.54 -1.93 -1.41
C ARG A 117 -2.69 -1.13 -0.44
N GLU A 118 -2.27 0.05 -0.86
CA GLU A 118 -1.57 1.08 -0.10
C GLU A 118 -2.50 2.28 0.06
N PHE A 119 -2.25 3.13 1.05
CA PHE A 119 -2.95 4.41 1.08
C PHE A 119 -2.32 5.34 0.05
N TYR A 120 -3.15 6.19 -0.55
CA TYR A 120 -2.75 7.21 -1.51
C TYR A 120 -2.91 8.59 -0.88
N TYR A 121 -1.99 9.50 -1.18
CA TYR A 121 -1.87 10.77 -0.45
C TYR A 121 -3.14 11.61 -0.54
N TRP A 122 -3.52 12.09 -1.72
CA TRP A 122 -4.67 12.99 -1.87
C TRP A 122 -6.03 12.26 -1.68
N ASP A 123 -6.15 10.98 -2.08
CA ASP A 123 -7.34 10.15 -1.86
C ASP A 123 -7.70 10.06 -0.36
N THR A 124 -6.67 10.04 0.48
CA THR A 124 -6.84 9.97 1.94
C THR A 124 -7.62 11.16 2.48
N TYR A 125 -7.48 12.36 1.91
CA TYR A 125 -8.21 13.52 2.41
C TYR A 125 -9.73 13.33 2.24
N PHE A 126 -10.15 12.91 1.05
CA PHE A 126 -11.56 12.63 0.78
C PHE A 126 -12.08 11.43 1.58
N THR A 127 -11.22 10.44 1.83
CA THR A 127 -11.53 9.33 2.74
C THR A 127 -11.73 9.83 4.18
N MET A 128 -10.87 10.72 4.66
CA MET A 128 -10.97 11.31 6.00
C MET A 128 -12.26 12.12 6.19
N LEU A 129 -12.75 12.82 5.16
CA LEU A 129 -14.07 13.49 5.23
C LEU A 129 -15.17 12.48 5.57
N GLY A 130 -15.18 11.31 4.91
CA GLY A 130 -16.14 10.24 5.17
C GLY A 130 -15.96 9.58 6.54
N LEU A 131 -14.71 9.36 6.97
CA LEU A 131 -14.38 8.83 8.30
C LEU A 131 -14.88 9.78 9.40
N VAL A 132 -14.61 11.08 9.28
CA VAL A 132 -15.07 12.09 10.24
C VAL A 132 -16.59 12.12 10.32
N ARG A 133 -17.28 12.08 9.17
CA ARG A 133 -18.75 11.99 9.15
C ARG A 133 -19.26 10.68 9.80
N SER A 134 -18.50 9.61 9.71
CA SER A 134 -18.81 8.31 10.33
C SER A 134 -18.38 8.21 11.80
N ASN A 135 -17.84 9.29 12.39
CA ASN A 135 -17.26 9.33 13.73
C ASN A 135 -16.02 8.42 13.94
N GLU A 136 -15.33 8.06 12.85
CA GLU A 136 -14.08 7.28 12.85
C GLU A 136 -12.85 8.21 13.01
N ILE A 137 -12.90 9.10 14.01
CA ILE A 137 -11.93 10.19 14.20
C ILE A 137 -10.52 9.66 14.48
N GLU A 138 -10.41 8.56 15.24
CA GLU A 138 -9.13 7.95 15.58
C GLU A 138 -8.43 7.37 14.35
N LEU A 139 -9.19 6.72 13.45
CA LEU A 139 -8.66 6.18 12.21
C LEU A 139 -8.19 7.32 11.27
N ALA A 140 -8.95 8.41 11.20
CA ALA A 140 -8.53 9.60 10.46
C ALA A 140 -7.23 10.21 11.02
N ASN A 141 -7.09 10.28 12.35
CA ASN A 141 -5.86 10.74 13.00
C ASN A 141 -4.67 9.80 12.74
N ASN A 142 -4.88 8.48 12.83
CA ASN A 142 -3.86 7.49 12.49
C ASN A 142 -3.29 7.68 11.08
N MET A 143 -4.15 7.98 10.10
CA MET A 143 -3.72 8.27 8.73
C MET A 143 -2.90 9.57 8.63
N LEU A 144 -3.29 10.63 9.36
CA LEU A 144 -2.52 11.87 9.43
C LEU A 144 -1.13 11.63 10.06
N GLU A 145 -1.06 10.89 11.16
CA GLU A 145 0.20 10.56 11.84
C GLU A 145 1.12 9.71 10.96
N ASN A 146 0.56 8.80 10.16
CA ASN A 146 1.33 8.06 9.15
C ASN A 146 1.96 9.01 8.12
N PHE A 147 1.24 10.02 7.64
CA PHE A 147 1.83 11.02 6.74
C PHE A 147 2.90 11.87 7.42
N ALA A 148 2.68 12.30 8.67
CA ALA A 148 3.68 13.01 9.45
C ALA A 148 4.95 12.15 9.65
N HIS A 149 4.78 10.85 9.89
CA HIS A 149 5.88 9.89 9.95
C HIS A 149 6.65 9.86 8.62
N LEU A 150 5.98 9.73 7.48
CA LEU A 150 6.63 9.69 6.16
C LEU A 150 7.37 11.00 5.84
N ILE A 151 6.84 12.17 6.23
CA ILE A 151 7.55 13.45 6.11
C ILE A 151 8.86 13.40 6.91
N ARG A 152 8.82 12.92 8.16
CA ARG A 152 10.02 12.87 9.04
C ARG A 152 11.06 11.86 8.57
N THR A 153 10.64 10.70 8.03
CA THR A 153 11.55 9.60 7.69
C THR A 153 12.00 9.58 6.23
N ILE A 154 11.19 10.14 5.31
CA ILE A 154 11.46 10.16 3.86
C ILE A 154 11.73 11.59 3.36
N GLY A 155 11.26 12.61 4.08
CA GLY A 155 11.38 14.02 3.70
C GLY A 155 10.18 14.58 2.95
N HIS A 156 9.22 13.73 2.54
CA HIS A 156 7.96 14.14 1.91
C HIS A 156 6.93 13.00 1.98
N ILE A 157 5.69 13.27 1.57
CA ILE A 157 4.65 12.25 1.44
C ILE A 157 4.72 11.66 0.02
N PRO A 158 5.09 10.37 -0.15
CA PRO A 158 5.07 9.72 -1.46
C PRO A 158 3.63 9.57 -1.97
N ASN A 159 3.46 9.30 -3.27
CA ASN A 159 2.16 9.03 -3.89
C ASN A 159 1.32 7.99 -3.10
N GLY A 160 1.97 6.93 -2.64
CA GLY A 160 1.46 6.00 -1.62
C GLY A 160 2.62 5.32 -0.89
N ASN A 161 2.35 4.55 0.16
CA ASN A 161 3.40 3.96 1.01
C ASN A 161 4.09 2.73 0.40
N ARG A 162 4.65 2.87 -0.81
CA ARG A 162 5.42 1.85 -1.53
C ARG A 162 6.76 2.41 -1.99
N TYR A 163 7.84 1.61 -1.96
CA TYR A 163 9.17 2.10 -2.36
C TYR A 163 9.25 2.53 -3.82
N TYR A 164 8.48 1.90 -4.73
CA TYR A 164 8.37 2.34 -6.13
C TYR A 164 7.59 3.66 -6.32
N TYR A 165 7.04 4.22 -5.25
CA TYR A 165 6.43 5.56 -5.21
C TYR A 165 7.33 6.60 -4.52
N ARG A 166 8.45 6.19 -3.91
CA ARG A 166 9.32 7.06 -3.10
C ARG A 166 9.87 8.29 -3.86
N GLY A 167 10.03 8.20 -5.17
CA GLY A 167 10.55 9.30 -5.99
C GLY A 167 9.55 10.40 -6.36
N ARG A 168 8.27 10.28 -5.95
CA ARG A 168 7.22 11.24 -6.33
C ARG A 168 6.14 11.38 -5.27
N SER A 169 5.54 12.57 -5.21
CA SER A 169 4.40 12.87 -4.35
C SER A 169 3.07 12.84 -5.13
N GLN A 170 2.05 13.48 -4.58
CA GLN A 170 0.71 13.72 -5.12
C GLN A 170 0.25 15.13 -4.66
N PRO A 171 -0.90 15.64 -5.11
CA PRO A 171 -1.41 16.95 -4.68
C PRO A 171 -1.35 17.13 -3.15
N PRO A 172 -0.84 18.27 -2.65
CA PRO A 172 -0.49 18.42 -1.23
C PRO A 172 -1.70 18.74 -0.35
N TYR A 173 -2.38 17.71 0.13
CA TYR A 173 -3.57 17.83 1.01
C TYR A 173 -3.28 17.76 2.51
N PHE A 174 -2.01 17.62 2.93
CA PHE A 174 -1.67 17.38 4.34
C PHE A 174 -2.19 18.47 5.29
N VAL A 175 -2.05 19.76 4.93
CA VAL A 175 -2.59 20.86 5.74
C VAL A 175 -4.11 20.79 5.85
N LEU A 176 -4.81 20.49 4.76
CA LEU A 176 -6.27 20.33 4.78
C LEU A 176 -6.72 19.16 5.68
N MET A 177 -5.92 18.08 5.76
CA MET A 177 -6.17 16.99 6.70
C MET A 177 -5.99 17.44 8.16
N THR A 178 -4.98 18.26 8.45
CA THR A 178 -4.77 18.84 9.80
C THR A 178 -5.93 19.76 10.20
N GLU A 179 -6.38 20.63 9.30
CA GLU A 179 -7.50 21.54 9.53
C GLU A 179 -8.81 20.77 9.76
N LEU A 180 -9.07 19.74 8.95
CA LEU A 180 -10.23 18.87 9.10
C LEU A 180 -10.28 18.25 10.50
N LEU A 181 -9.17 17.67 10.98
CA LEU A 181 -9.11 17.07 12.32
C LEU A 181 -9.24 18.13 13.42
N GLY A 182 -8.59 19.28 13.27
CA GLY A 182 -8.67 20.39 14.21
C GLY A 182 -10.10 20.96 14.41
N GLN A 183 -10.99 20.79 13.43
CA GLN A 183 -12.39 21.19 13.53
C GLN A 183 -13.28 20.19 14.28
N THR A 184 -12.79 18.97 14.53
CA THR A 184 -13.56 17.95 15.26
C THR A 184 -13.67 18.31 16.75
N GLU A 185 -14.74 17.88 17.41
CA GLU A 185 -14.95 18.20 18.83
C GLU A 185 -13.82 17.70 19.74
N LYS A 186 -13.25 16.52 19.43
CA LYS A 186 -12.11 15.93 20.15
C LYS A 186 -10.94 16.94 20.23
N TYR A 187 -10.44 17.38 19.08
CA TYR A 187 -9.26 18.24 19.02
C TYR A 187 -9.56 19.71 19.34
N ARG A 188 -10.78 20.21 19.10
CA ARG A 188 -11.19 21.56 19.56
C ARG A 188 -11.08 21.71 21.07
N LYS A 189 -11.45 20.68 21.84
CA LYS A 189 -11.33 20.70 23.31
C LYS A 189 -9.87 20.67 23.75
N GLU A 190 -9.03 19.90 23.08
CA GLU A 190 -7.59 19.83 23.38
C GLU A 190 -6.85 21.15 23.12
N LEU A 191 -7.20 21.86 22.04
CA LEU A 191 -6.58 23.15 21.68
C LEU A 191 -7.08 24.34 22.52
N ALA A 192 -8.19 24.20 23.23
CA ALA A 192 -8.77 25.24 24.08
C ALA A 192 -8.26 25.18 25.54
N MET A 193 -7.45 24.17 25.88
CA MET A 193 -6.77 24.00 27.17
C MET A 193 -5.35 24.55 27.10
#